data_AF-E2C883-F1
#
_entry.id   AF-E2C883-F1
#
_cell.length_a   1.000
_cell.length_b   1.000
_cell.length_c   1.000
_cell.angle_alpha   90.00
_cell.angle_beta   90.00
_cell.angle_gamma   90.00
#
_symmetry.space_group_name_H-M   'P 1'
#
loop_
_entity.id
_entity.type
_entity.pdbx_description
1 polymer ?
#
loop_
_entity_poly.entity_id
_entity_poly.type
_entity_poly.pdbx_seq_one_letter_code
_entity_poly.pdbx_strand_id
1 'polypeptide(L)' 'SKEKIRYILQFFFDKGENASQAAENVNSVYGPDTVTANHAQFWFRRFHSGNFDVKDAPRTGRPIVEN' A
#
# COMPACT_ATOMS: atom_id res chain seq x y z
N SER A 1 -10.58 4.27 -2.79
CA SER A 1 -9.66 5.34 -3.22
C SER A 1 -8.19 4.99 -2.96
N LYS A 2 -7.78 4.61 -1.73
CA LYS A 2 -6.40 4.12 -1.45
C LYS A 2 -6.28 2.59 -1.37
N GLU A 3 -7.30 1.89 -0.87
CA GLU A 3 -7.33 0.42 -0.80
C GLU A 3 -7.18 -0.25 -2.17
N LYS A 4 -7.82 0.31 -3.21
CA LYS A 4 -7.69 -0.17 -4.59
C LYS A 4 -6.22 -0.26 -5.01
N ILE A 5 -5.43 0.78 -4.73
CA ILE A 5 -3.99 0.79 -5.08
C ILE A 5 -3.25 -0.31 -4.32
N ARG A 6 -3.57 -0.53 -3.04
CA ARG A 6 -2.96 -1.58 -2.21
C ARG A 6 -3.25 -2.98 -2.74
N TYR A 7 -4.48 -3.24 -3.19
CA TYR A 7 -4.83 -4.51 -3.84
C TYR A 7 -4.10 -4.70 -5.18
N ILE A 8 -3.88 -3.63 -5.95
CA ILE A 8 -3.10 -3.71 -7.19
C ILE A 8 -1.62 -3.98 -6.89
N LEU A 9 -1.07 -3.35 -5.86
CA LEU A 9 0.29 -3.65 -5.39
C LEU A 9 0.41 -5.11 -4.94
N GLN A 10 -0.61 -5.65 -4.25
CA GLN A 10 -0.66 -7.06 -3.89
C GLN A 10 -0.64 -7.96 -5.13
N PHE A 11 -1.46 -7.65 -6.13
CA PHE A 11 -1.48 -8.40 -7.39
C PHE A 11 -0.09 -8.46 -8.06
N PHE A 12 0.63 -7.33 -8.09
CA PHE A 12 2.00 -7.31 -8.65
C PHE A 12 3.01 -8.07 -7.78
N PHE A 13 2.86 -8.03 -6.46
CA PHE A 13 3.64 -8.85 -5.54
C PHE A 13 3.42 -10.35 -5.79
N ASP A 14 2.16 -10.79 -5.95
CA ASP A 14 1.83 -12.19 -6.23
C ASP A 14 2.36 -12.67 -7.59
N LYS A 15 2.53 -11.74 -8.55
CA LYS A 15 3.20 -12.00 -9.83
C LYS A 15 4.72 -12.09 -9.74
N GLY A 16 5.32 -11.78 -8.57
CA GLY A 16 6.77 -11.78 -8.37
C GLY A 16 7.48 -10.54 -8.93
N GLU A 17 6.74 -9.46 -9.22
CA GLU A 17 7.35 -8.19 -9.60
C GLU A 17 7.98 -7.51 -8.38
N ASN A 18 8.83 -6.51 -8.58
CA ASN A 18 9.38 -5.71 -7.47
C ASN A 18 8.54 -4.44 -7.26
N ALA A 19 8.70 -3.79 -6.10
CA ALA A 19 7.92 -2.63 -5.71
C ALA A 19 8.06 -1.44 -6.68
N SER A 20 9.23 -1.22 -7.27
CA SER A 20 9.46 -0.13 -8.22
C SER A 20 8.70 -0.36 -9.52
N GLN A 21 8.76 -1.59 -10.06
CA GLN A 21 8.01 -1.97 -11.26
C GLN A 21 6.51 -1.86 -11.03
N ALA A 22 6.02 -2.32 -9.88
CA ALA A 22 4.62 -2.19 -9.51
C ALA A 22 4.18 -0.71 -9.44
N ALA A 23 5.02 0.18 -8.90
CA ALA A 23 4.74 1.61 -8.85
C ALA A 23 4.66 2.25 -10.24
N GLU A 24 5.61 1.91 -11.12
CA GLU A 24 5.61 2.36 -12.53
C GLU A 24 4.36 1.88 -13.27
N ASN A 25 4.00 0.60 -13.14
CA ASN A 25 2.82 0.02 -13.77
C ASN A 25 1.52 0.71 -13.29
N VAL A 26 1.41 0.97 -11.98
CA VAL A 26 0.28 1.72 -11.41
C VAL A 26 0.22 3.14 -11.98
N ASN A 27 1.34 3.86 -11.99
CA ASN A 27 1.39 5.25 -12.47
C ASN A 27 1.14 5.35 -13.99
N SER A 28 1.54 4.34 -14.76
CA SER A 28 1.25 4.26 -16.20
C SER A 28 -0.24 4.13 -16.50
N VAL A 29 -1.00 3.41 -15.66
CA VAL A 29 -2.44 3.17 -15.87
C VAL A 29 -3.30 4.28 -15.28
N TYR A 30 -2.97 4.76 -14.07
CA TYR A 30 -3.83 5.67 -13.30
C TYR A 30 -3.37 7.13 -13.32
N GLY A 31 -2.18 7.40 -13.87
CA GLY A 31 -1.60 8.72 -13.95
C GLY A 31 -0.35 8.88 -13.08
N PRO A 32 0.51 9.86 -13.41
CA PRO A 32 1.74 10.11 -12.66
C PRO A 32 1.44 10.38 -11.18
N ASP A 33 2.38 9.98 -10.32
CA ASP A 33 2.32 10.17 -8.87
C ASP A 33 1.10 9.53 -8.15
N THR A 34 0.39 8.62 -8.82
CA THR A 34 -0.68 7.82 -8.18
C THR A 34 -0.14 7.03 -6.98
N VAL A 35 1.07 6.48 -7.12
CA VAL A 35 1.80 5.83 -6.04
C VAL A 35 3.29 6.18 -6.10
N THR A 36 3.87 6.49 -4.96
CA THR A 36 5.32 6.71 -4.85
C THR A 36 6.04 5.38 -4.66
N ALA A 37 7.29 5.29 -5.12
CA ALA A 37 8.13 4.10 -4.91
C ALA A 37 8.23 3.72 -3.42
N ASN A 38 8.37 4.71 -2.53
CA ASN A 38 8.40 4.49 -1.08
C ASN A 38 7.11 3.87 -0.55
N HIS A 39 5.94 4.29 -1.08
CA HIS A 39 4.66 3.71 -0.69
C HIS A 39 4.53 2.25 -1.15
N ALA A 40 4.95 1.96 -2.39
CA ALA A 40 4.97 0.59 -2.90
C ALA A 40 5.91 -0.31 -2.07
N GLN A 41 7.13 0.16 -1.77
CA GLN A 41 8.09 -0.57 -0.93
C GLN A 41 7.55 -0.85 0.48
N PHE A 42 6.85 0.10 1.09
CA PHE A 42 6.23 -0.08 2.39
C PHE A 42 5.23 -1.26 2.37
N TRP A 43 4.36 -1.33 1.35
CA TRP A 43 3.41 -2.43 1.21
C TRP A 43 4.10 -3.76 0.91
N PHE A 44 5.09 -3.77 0.04
CA PHE A 44 5.85 -4.98 -0.28
C PHE A 44 6.54 -5.58 0.95
N ARG A 45 7.12 -4.75 1.83
CA ARG A 45 7.68 -5.22 3.10
C ARG A 45 6.63 -5.89 3.99
N ARG A 46 5.41 -5.35 4.01
CA ARG A 46 4.27 -5.91 4.75
C ARG A 46 3.80 -7.24 4.15
N PHE A 47 3.79 -7.36 2.83
CA PHE A 47 3.42 -8.60 2.13
C PHE A 47 4.47 -9.69 2.33
N HIS A 48 5.76 -9.32 2.32
CA HIS A 48 6.85 -10.24 2.67
C HIS A 48 6.74 -10.77 4.11
N SER A 49 6.16 -9.99 5.04
CA SER A 49 5.90 -10.45 6.41
C SER A 49 4.61 -11.29 6.55
N GLY A 50 3.96 -11.64 5.44
CA GLY A 50 2.70 -12.39 5.42
C GLY A 50 1.48 -11.59 5.87
N ASN A 51 1.59 -10.25 5.98
CA ASN A 51 0.48 -9.40 6.38
C ASN A 51 -0.20 -8.79 5.15
N PHE A 52 -1.27 -9.45 4.72
CA PHE A 52 -2.07 -9.08 3.54
C PHE A 52 -3.27 -8.19 3.86
N ASP A 53 -3.42 -7.73 5.11
CA ASP A 53 -4.49 -6.81 5.46
C ASP A 53 -4.20 -5.43 4.87
N VAL A 54 -4.92 -5.09 3.81
CA VAL A 54 -4.81 -3.81 3.12
C VAL A 54 -5.64 -2.70 3.76
N LYS A 55 -6.48 -3.01 4.75
CA LYS A 55 -7.27 -2.00 5.46
C LYS A 55 -6.41 -1.27 6.47
N ASP A 56 -6.74 0.00 6.70
CA ASP A 56 -6.11 0.74 7.79
C ASP A 56 -6.63 0.19 9.12
N ALA A 57 -5.72 -0.07 10.05
CA ALA A 57 -6.09 -0.42 11.42
C ALA A 57 -6.92 0.72 12.03
N PRO A 58 -7.89 0.42 12.91
CA PRO A 58 -8.62 1.44 13.64
C PRO A 58 -7.65 2.42 14.30
N ARG A 59 -7.77 3.71 14.00
CA ARG A 59 -6.95 4.73 14.65
C ARG A 59 -7.43 4.82 16.10
N THR A 60 -6.61 4.36 17.05
CA THR A 60 -6.85 4.65 18.45
C THR A 60 -6.77 6.16 18.64
N GLY A 61 -7.90 6.80 18.94
CA GLY A 61 -7.95 8.23 19.21
C GLY A 61 -7.07 8.59 20.40
N ARG A 62 -6.70 9.87 20.49
CA ARG A 62 -6.04 10.40 21.69
C ARG A 62 -7.02 10.28 22.87
N PRO A 63 -6.62 9.74 24.03
CA PRO A 63 -7.51 9.70 25.18
C PRO A 63 -7.91 11.13 25.53
N ILE A 64 -9.22 11.38 25.59
CA ILE A 64 -9.75 12.63 26.12
C ILE A 64 -9.62 12.50 27.63
N VAL A 65 -8.70 13.26 28.23
CA VAL A 65 -8.68 13.43 29.68
C VAL A 65 -9.88 14.30 30.03
N GLU A 66 -10.89 13.70 30.65
CA GLU A 66 -11.95 14.44 31.32
C GLU A 66 -11.36 15.02 32.62
N ASN A 67 -11.41 16.34 32.79
CA ASN A 67 -10.95 17.06 33.96
C ASN A 67 -12.10 17.89 34.53
#